data_AF-A0A1V4CFS5-F1
#
_entry.id   AF-A0A1V4CFS5-F1
#
_cell.length_a   1.000
_cell.length_b   1.000
_cell.length_c   1.000
_cell.angle_alpha   90.00
_cell.angle_beta   90.00
_cell.angle_gamma   90.00
#
_symmetry.space_group_name_H-M   'P 1'
#
loop_
_entity.id
_entity.type
_entity.pdbx_description
1 polymer ?
#
loop_
_entity_poly.entity_id
_entity_poly.type
_entity_poly.pdbx_seq_one_letter_code
_entity_poly.pdbx_strand_id
1 'polypeptide(L)'
;MKSNEVKAAAHSVARRAVMRLTLAGVLAVGLSACGGGGGGDDSSDDSKDLRAALDRLEAGMTYDEVVAAVGWEPNETRNVWSHDGLQLQVIFGVPYNGDVERIETARLSGRGDSIDRDYR
;
A
#
# COMPACT_ATOMS: atom_id res chain seq x y z
N MET A 1 -49.91 -35.76 19.37
CA MET A 1 -50.65 -34.48 19.39
C MET A 1 -49.65 -33.35 19.18
N LYS A 2 -49.97 -32.35 18.34
CA LYS A 2 -49.19 -31.12 18.00
C LYS A 2 -47.85 -31.38 17.26
N SER A 3 -47.51 -30.81 16.08
CA SER A 3 -47.81 -29.49 15.42
C SER A 3 -47.04 -28.35 16.11
N ASN A 4 -46.18 -27.50 15.49
CA ASN A 4 -45.87 -27.11 14.09
C ASN A 4 -44.32 -27.04 13.89
N GLU A 5 -43.66 -27.11 12.73
CA GLU A 5 -43.77 -26.40 11.44
C GLU A 5 -43.46 -24.87 11.45
N VAL A 6 -42.25 -24.49 11.01
CA VAL A 6 -41.88 -23.39 10.05
C VAL A 6 -40.33 -23.28 9.97
N LYS A 7 -39.66 -22.76 8.92
CA LYS A 7 -39.82 -22.79 7.44
C LYS A 7 -38.50 -22.21 6.84
N ALA A 8 -38.33 -22.28 5.50
CA ALA A 8 -37.22 -21.72 4.70
C ALA A 8 -35.85 -22.44 4.87
N ALA A 9 -35.36 -23.18 3.87
CA ALA A 9 -34.82 -22.76 2.57
C ALA A 9 -33.42 -22.09 2.71
N ALA A 10 -32.33 -22.83 2.50
CA ALA A 10 -31.79 -23.26 1.20
C ALA A 10 -31.09 -22.14 0.40
N HIS A 11 -29.79 -21.96 0.71
CA HIS A 11 -28.73 -21.66 -0.26
C HIS A 11 -27.60 -22.64 0.11
N SER A 12 -27.26 -23.70 -0.65
CA SER A 12 -27.01 -23.76 -2.10
C SER A 12 -25.99 -22.69 -2.51
N VAL A 13 -24.84 -22.99 -3.11
CA VAL A 13 -24.43 -24.13 -3.94
C VAL A 13 -22.94 -24.43 -3.69
N ALA A 14 -22.55 -25.71 -3.80
CA ALA A 14 -21.13 -26.09 -3.83
C ALA A 14 -20.40 -25.33 -4.94
N ARG A 15 -19.32 -24.60 -4.61
CA ARG A 15 -18.45 -23.94 -5.61
C ARG A 15 -17.69 -25.00 -6.41
N ARG A 16 -18.38 -25.62 -7.37
CA ARG A 16 -17.80 -26.52 -8.36
C ARG A 16 -16.72 -25.76 -9.12
N ALA A 17 -15.51 -26.29 -9.11
CA ALA A 17 -14.48 -25.89 -10.05
C ALA A 17 -15.01 -26.06 -11.48
N VAL A 18 -15.10 -24.95 -12.22
CA VAL A 18 -15.37 -24.96 -13.66
C VAL A 18 -14.20 -24.27 -14.34
N MET A 19 -13.08 -24.99 -14.45
CA MET A 19 -12.10 -24.71 -15.49
C MET A 19 -12.73 -25.02 -16.84
N ARG A 20 -13.13 -23.97 -17.56
CA ARG A 20 -13.45 -24.02 -19.00
C ARG A 20 -12.80 -22.83 -19.69
N LEU A 21 -11.46 -22.81 -19.73
CA LEU A 21 -10.74 -22.01 -20.72
C LEU A 21 -11.12 -22.55 -22.10
N THR A 22 -11.85 -21.76 -22.88
CA THR A 22 -12.27 -22.11 -24.23
C THR A 22 -11.09 -21.94 -25.20
N LEU A 23 -10.67 -23.05 -25.80
CA LEU A 23 -9.53 -23.12 -26.73
C LEU A 23 -10.00 -23.04 -28.19
N ALA A 24 -9.94 -21.84 -28.81
CA ALA A 24 -9.87 -21.57 -30.26
C ALA A 24 -10.10 -20.05 -30.50
N GLY A 25 -9.30 -19.29 -31.28
CA GLY A 25 -8.01 -19.57 -31.91
C GLY A 25 -7.48 -18.35 -32.71
N VAL A 26 -6.19 -18.41 -33.13
CA VAL A 26 -5.69 -18.06 -34.48
C VAL A 26 -6.10 -16.67 -35.05
N LEU A 27 -5.28 -15.60 -35.17
CA LEU A 27 -3.83 -15.32 -34.99
C LEU A 27 -3.67 -13.87 -34.36
N ALA A 28 -2.55 -13.11 -34.31
CA ALA A 28 -1.19 -13.19 -34.87
C ALA A 28 -0.12 -12.33 -34.09
N VAL A 29 1.15 -12.47 -34.49
CA VAL A 29 2.36 -11.59 -34.33
C VAL A 29 2.36 -10.49 -33.24
N GLY A 30 3.29 -10.62 -32.27
CA GLY A 30 3.71 -9.50 -31.40
C GLY A 30 4.73 -9.87 -30.30
N LEU A 31 6.02 -9.76 -30.62
CA LEU A 31 7.16 -9.64 -29.67
C LEU A 31 7.29 -10.67 -28.53
N SER A 32 8.04 -11.74 -28.80
CA SER A 32 8.67 -12.56 -27.76
C SER A 32 9.92 -11.86 -27.17
N ALA A 33 9.77 -11.13 -26.06
CA ALA A 33 10.88 -10.64 -25.22
C ALA A 33 10.38 -10.33 -23.80
N CYS A 34 11.20 -10.63 -22.77
CA CYS A 34 10.85 -10.61 -21.33
C CYS A 34 9.61 -11.47 -20.98
N GLY A 35 9.72 -12.70 -20.49
CA GLY A 35 10.81 -13.22 -19.65
C GLY A 35 10.70 -12.61 -18.25
N GLY A 36 9.84 -13.19 -17.41
CA GLY A 36 9.49 -12.62 -16.10
C GLY A 36 8.36 -13.36 -15.38
N GLY A 37 8.34 -14.69 -15.47
CA GLY A 37 7.43 -15.51 -14.67
C GLY A 37 7.94 -15.69 -13.25
N GLY A 38 7.71 -14.70 -12.38
CA GLY A 38 7.61 -14.88 -10.93
C GLY A 38 6.12 -14.82 -10.59
N GLY A 39 5.51 -15.81 -9.92
CA GLY A 39 6.08 -16.56 -8.81
C GLY A 39 5.60 -15.87 -7.54
N GLY A 40 4.30 -15.99 -7.27
CA GLY A 40 3.65 -15.21 -6.23
C GLY A 40 4.16 -15.56 -4.84
N ASP A 41 4.72 -14.57 -4.16
CA ASP A 41 4.71 -14.49 -2.72
C ASP A 41 3.33 -14.01 -2.25
N ASP A 42 2.70 -14.81 -1.39
CA ASP A 42 1.60 -14.36 -0.55
C ASP A 42 2.19 -13.49 0.57
N SER A 43 2.68 -12.31 0.20
CA SER A 43 3.04 -11.25 1.13
C SER A 43 1.76 -10.48 1.45
N SER A 44 0.96 -11.06 2.33
CA SER A 44 -0.28 -10.51 2.85
C SER A 44 -0.12 -9.08 3.37
N ASP A 45 -0.55 -8.10 2.56
CA ASP A 45 -1.04 -6.77 2.95
C ASP A 45 -0.35 -6.08 4.16
N ASP A 46 0.99 -6.09 4.20
CA ASP A 46 1.76 -5.17 5.07
C ASP A 46 1.74 -3.77 4.46
N SER A 47 0.53 -3.19 4.40
CA SER A 47 0.22 -1.83 3.93
C SER A 47 0.95 -0.71 4.70
N LYS A 48 1.86 -1.06 5.62
CA LYS A 48 2.59 -0.17 6.51
C LYS A 48 4.12 -0.21 6.38
N ASP A 49 4.64 -0.59 5.19
CA ASP A 49 6.07 -0.45 4.91
C ASP A 49 6.51 1.03 4.87
N LEU A 50 7.26 1.44 5.90
CA LEU A 50 7.83 2.78 6.03
C LEU A 50 9.03 3.07 5.10
N ARG A 51 9.70 2.04 4.56
CA ARG A 51 10.71 2.24 3.50
C ARG A 51 10.02 2.61 2.19
N ALA A 52 9.05 1.80 1.77
CA ALA A 52 8.25 2.11 0.60
C ALA A 52 7.49 3.45 0.74
N ALA A 53 7.09 3.84 1.96
CA ALA A 53 6.52 5.16 2.23
C ALA A 53 7.56 6.30 2.01
N LEU A 54 8.78 6.17 2.53
CA LEU A 54 9.87 7.12 2.29
C LEU A 54 10.20 7.27 0.80
N ASP A 55 10.10 6.17 0.03
CA ASP A 55 10.30 6.16 -1.43
C ASP A 55 9.20 6.87 -2.22
N ARG A 56 8.02 7.09 -1.63
CA ARG A 56 6.92 7.85 -2.23
C ARG A 56 6.96 9.35 -1.91
N LEU A 57 7.81 9.79 -0.98
CA LEU A 57 7.89 11.20 -0.60
C LEU A 57 8.69 12.01 -1.62
N GLU A 58 8.11 13.09 -2.11
CA GLU A 58 8.70 13.99 -3.11
C GLU A 58 8.83 15.43 -2.58
N ALA A 59 9.74 16.20 -3.18
CA ALA A 59 9.99 17.57 -2.78
C ALA A 59 8.75 18.46 -2.97
N GLY A 60 8.47 19.30 -1.98
CA GLY A 60 7.34 20.23 -1.99
C GLY A 60 5.99 19.64 -1.57
N MET A 61 5.88 18.35 -1.25
CA MET A 61 4.65 17.78 -0.66
C MET A 61 4.24 18.52 0.63
N THR A 62 2.95 18.81 0.75
CA THR A 62 2.29 19.31 1.96
C THR A 62 2.04 18.19 2.98
N TYR A 63 1.59 18.54 4.19
CA TYR A 63 1.25 17.57 5.24
C TYR A 63 0.28 16.48 4.75
N ASP A 64 -0.85 16.89 4.15
CA ASP A 64 -1.88 15.97 3.68
C ASP A 64 -1.40 15.06 2.52
N GLU A 65 -0.53 15.58 1.66
CA GLU A 65 0.13 14.80 0.60
C GLU A 65 1.10 13.76 1.18
N VAL A 66 1.86 14.11 2.23
CA VAL A 66 2.71 13.15 2.95
C VAL A 66 1.87 12.07 3.64
N VAL A 67 0.77 12.42 4.32
CA VAL A 67 -0.15 11.44 4.92
C VAL A 67 -0.69 10.48 3.86
N ALA A 68 -1.13 11.01 2.70
CA ALA A 68 -1.63 10.20 1.60
C ALA A 68 -0.54 9.29 0.99
N ALA A 69 0.70 9.79 0.87
CA ALA A 69 1.83 9.03 0.37
C ALA A 69 2.27 7.92 1.34
N VAL A 70 2.23 8.16 2.66
CA VAL A 70 2.48 7.12 3.67
C VAL A 70 1.36 6.08 3.65
N GLY A 71 0.10 6.54 3.60
CA GLY A 71 -1.11 5.71 3.49
C GLY A 71 -1.91 5.55 4.79
N TRP A 72 -1.46 6.15 5.90
CA TRP A 72 -2.21 6.23 7.15
C TRP A 72 -1.79 7.45 7.99
N GLU A 73 -2.65 7.85 8.92
CA GLU A 73 -2.38 8.92 9.88
C GLU A 73 -1.18 8.58 10.79
N PRO A 74 -0.36 9.58 11.18
CA PRO A 74 0.76 9.38 12.09
C PRO A 74 0.27 8.94 13.48
N ASN A 75 1.06 8.08 14.12
CA ASN A 75 0.63 7.33 15.32
C ASN A 75 1.45 7.63 16.60
N GLU A 76 2.47 8.48 16.52
CA GLU A 76 3.29 8.91 17.65
C GLU A 76 3.06 10.40 17.97
N THR A 77 3.30 11.27 16.98
CA THR A 77 3.12 12.73 17.05
C THR A 77 2.69 13.25 15.67
N ARG A 78 2.43 14.56 15.49
CA ARG A 78 1.92 15.15 14.23
C ARG A 78 2.65 14.66 12.97
N ASN A 79 3.94 14.35 13.04
CA ASN A 79 4.79 14.12 11.88
C ASN A 79 5.68 12.88 12.01
N VAL A 80 5.24 11.90 12.81
CA VAL A 80 6.00 10.68 13.12
C VAL A 80 5.12 9.44 12.99
N TRP A 81 5.56 8.50 12.17
CA TRP A 81 4.97 7.18 11.97
C TRP A 81 5.94 6.09 12.48
N SER A 82 5.48 5.24 13.39
CA SER A 82 6.20 4.06 13.87
C SER A 82 5.54 2.77 13.39
N HIS A 83 6.32 1.84 12.82
CA HIS A 83 5.87 0.49 12.46
C HIS A 83 7.05 -0.49 12.41
N ASP A 84 6.85 -1.72 12.88
CA ASP A 84 7.82 -2.84 12.85
C ASP A 84 9.27 -2.46 13.27
N GLY A 85 9.40 -1.67 14.35
CA GLY A 85 10.70 -1.21 14.87
C GLY A 85 11.43 -0.19 13.98
N LEU A 86 10.74 0.37 12.98
CA LEU A 86 11.15 1.53 12.19
C LEU A 86 10.30 2.75 12.60
N GLN A 87 10.89 3.93 12.49
CA GLN A 87 10.26 5.22 12.70
C GLN A 87 10.59 6.17 11.55
N LEU A 88 9.57 6.69 10.88
CA LEU A 88 9.65 7.74 9.88
C LEU A 88 9.24 9.07 10.52
N GLN A 89 10.15 10.04 10.55
CA GLN A 89 9.90 11.42 10.97
C GLN A 89 10.02 12.34 9.76
N VAL A 90 9.04 13.20 9.54
CA VAL A 90 9.03 14.17 8.42
C VAL A 90 9.04 15.59 8.96
N ILE A 91 10.05 16.38 8.60
CA ILE A 91 10.18 17.79 8.98
C ILE A 91 9.56 18.64 7.87
N PHE A 92 8.68 19.55 8.28
CA PHE A 92 8.05 20.52 7.40
C PHE A 92 8.56 21.93 7.70
N GLY A 93 8.64 22.76 6.68
CA GLY A 93 9.03 24.16 6.75
C GLY A 93 8.21 25.00 5.77
N VAL A 94 8.11 26.29 6.04
CA VAL A 94 7.44 27.25 5.15
C VAL A 94 8.49 27.85 4.21
N PRO A 95 8.41 27.63 2.89
CA PRO A 95 9.41 28.16 1.95
C PRO A 95 9.30 29.69 1.86
N TYR A 96 10.43 30.37 1.59
CA TYR A 96 10.53 31.84 1.61
C TYR A 96 9.46 32.59 0.79
N ASN A 97 8.96 31.99 -0.30
CA ASN A 97 7.94 32.55 -1.18
C ASN A 97 6.58 31.83 -1.09
N GLY A 98 6.23 31.23 0.05
CA GLY A 98 4.96 30.50 0.19
C GLY A 98 4.36 30.57 1.59
N ASP A 99 3.06 30.26 1.67
CA ASP A 99 2.24 30.36 2.89
C ASP A 99 1.90 28.99 3.50
N VAL A 100 2.43 27.91 2.94
CA VAL A 100 2.07 26.52 3.28
C VAL A 100 3.32 25.73 3.67
N GLU A 101 3.24 25.00 4.79
CA GLU A 101 4.25 24.03 5.21
C GLU A 101 4.43 22.93 4.16
N ARG A 102 5.68 22.73 3.72
CA ARG A 102 6.09 21.66 2.79
C ARG A 102 7.22 20.84 3.40
N ILE A 103 7.35 19.60 2.96
CA ILE A 103 8.44 18.72 3.37
C ILE A 103 9.81 19.35 3.07
N GLU A 104 10.68 19.37 4.08
CA GLU A 104 12.09 19.77 3.93
C GLU A 104 13.02 18.57 4.11
N THR A 105 12.69 17.67 5.02
CA THR A 105 13.55 16.53 5.37
C THR A 105 12.69 15.35 5.81
N ALA A 106 13.05 14.12 5.43
CA ALA A 106 12.50 12.92 6.03
C ALA A 106 13.64 12.03 6.57
N ARG A 107 13.47 11.56 7.81
CA ARG A 107 14.36 10.62 8.47
C ARG A 107 13.60 9.32 8.72
N LEU A 108 14.06 8.23 8.12
CA LEU A 108 13.69 6.88 8.53
C LEU A 108 14.79 6.33 9.43
N SER A 109 14.44 5.80 10.60
CA SER A 109 15.40 5.25 11.55
C SER A 109 14.89 3.96 12.19
N GLY A 110 15.81 3.07 12.57
CA GLY A 110 15.47 1.82 13.26
C GLY A 110 16.40 0.67 12.87
N ARG A 111 16.36 -0.42 13.64
CA ARG A 111 17.17 -1.64 13.43
C ARG A 111 18.70 -1.46 13.39
N GLY A 112 19.20 -0.30 13.80
CA GLY A 112 20.63 0.06 13.79
C GLY A 112 21.03 1.07 12.72
N ASP A 113 20.14 1.38 11.78
CA ASP A 113 20.40 2.26 10.64
C ASP A 113 19.53 3.54 10.67
N SER A 114 19.96 4.55 9.92
CA SER A 114 19.14 5.74 9.60
C SER A 114 19.34 6.17 8.15
N ILE A 115 18.25 6.49 7.47
CA ILE A 115 18.22 7.09 6.13
C ILE A 115 17.64 8.49 6.28
N ASP A 116 18.44 9.49 5.92
CA ASP A 116 18.04 10.89 5.87
C ASP A 116 17.89 11.32 4.40
N ARG A 117 16.79 12.00 4.07
CA ARG A 117 16.53 12.62 2.76
C ARG A 117 16.20 14.10 2.94
N ASP A 118 16.86 14.94 2.16
CA ASP A 118 16.59 16.39 2.08
C ASP A 118 15.81 16.69 0.78
N TYR A 119 14.90 17.66 0.85
CA TYR A 119 13.90 17.97 -0.15
C TYR A 119 13.81 19.48 -0.49
N ARG A 120 14.83 20.27 -0.11
CA ARG A 120 14.89 21.72 -0.34
C ARG A 120 15.35 22.14 -1.74
#